data_AF-A0A961UNZ1-F1
#
_entry.id   AF-A0A961UNZ1-F1
#
_cell.length_a   1.000
_cell.length_b   1.000
_cell.length_c   1.000
_cell.angle_alpha   90.00
_cell.angle_beta   90.00
_cell.angle_gamma   90.00
#
_symmetry.space_group_name_H-M   'P 1'
#
loop_
_entity.id
_entity.type
_entity.pdbx_description
1 polymer ?
#
loop_
_entity_poly.entity_id
_entity_poly.type
_entity_poly.pdbx_seq_one_letter_code
_entity_poly.pdbx_strand_id
1 'polypeptide(L)'
;DGAPVDDSTLSVNPGNYLERHLRRVIEDIETRSPVELIAIGIGHDVTRYYRRAVTIVDAEELGGVMTEKLAELFEETPAHGSPGRSASGPRSAA
;
A
#
# COMPACT_ATOMS: atom_id res chain seq x y z
N ASP A 1 -0.65 22.55 -2.50
CA ASP A 1 -1.17 21.96 -3.75
C ASP A 1 -0.72 20.51 -3.93
N GLY A 2 0.33 20.02 -3.26
CA GLY A 2 0.73 18.60 -3.38
C GLY A 2 1.28 18.25 -4.76
N ALA A 3 1.44 19.25 -5.63
CA ALA A 3 2.33 19.18 -6.76
C ALA A 3 3.75 19.37 -6.20
N PRO A 4 4.74 18.58 -6.64
CA PRO A 4 6.10 18.77 -6.18
C PRO A 4 6.52 20.22 -6.47
N VAL A 5 7.05 20.90 -5.46
CA VAL A 5 7.77 22.17 -5.61
C VAL A 5 9.05 21.82 -6.37
N ASP A 6 8.95 21.86 -7.70
CA ASP A 6 9.76 21.06 -8.64
C ASP A 6 10.97 21.79 -9.21
N ASP A 7 11.13 23.10 -9.02
CA ASP A 7 12.16 23.84 -9.77
C ASP A 7 13.59 23.48 -9.32
N SER A 8 13.81 23.31 -8.02
CA SER A 8 15.15 22.99 -7.48
C SER A 8 15.58 21.57 -7.81
N THR A 9 14.64 20.61 -7.79
CA THR A 9 14.93 19.22 -8.13
C THR A 9 15.12 19.07 -9.64
N LEU A 10 14.26 19.66 -10.48
CA LEU A 10 14.37 19.58 -11.93
C LEU A 10 15.57 20.35 -12.49
N SER A 11 15.98 21.46 -11.87
CA SER A 11 17.10 22.28 -12.38
C SER A 11 18.48 21.62 -12.23
N VAL A 12 18.64 20.72 -11.25
CA VAL A 12 19.94 20.08 -10.96
C VAL A 12 19.96 18.56 -11.23
N ASN A 13 18.81 17.95 -11.53
CA ASN A 13 18.69 16.52 -11.80
C ASN A 13 18.16 16.25 -13.22
N PRO A 14 18.40 15.05 -13.77
CA PRO A 14 17.74 14.62 -15.00
C PRO A 14 16.21 14.69 -14.86
N GLY A 15 15.50 15.14 -15.90
CA GLY A 15 14.05 15.42 -15.85
C GLY A 15 13.15 14.22 -15.53
N ASN A 16 13.68 13.00 -15.48
CA ASN A 16 12.96 11.78 -15.08
C ASN A 16 13.35 11.27 -13.67
N TYR A 17 14.13 12.04 -12.90
CA TYR A 17 14.65 11.62 -11.60
C TYR A 17 13.52 11.25 -10.63
N LEU A 18 12.53 12.14 -10.47
CA LEU A 18 11.40 11.92 -9.56
C LEU A 18 10.53 10.75 -10.00
N GLU A 19 10.27 10.60 -11.30
CA GLU A 19 9.50 9.45 -11.80
C GLU A 19 10.23 8.12 -11.52
N ARG A 20 11.52 8.04 -11.84
CA ARG A 20 12.33 6.85 -11.54
C ARG A 20 12.37 6.54 -10.06
N HIS A 21 12.55 7.57 -9.23
CA HIS A 21 12.58 7.42 -7.79
C HIS A 21 11.23 6.93 -7.25
N LEU A 22 10.12 7.52 -7.71
CA LEU A 22 8.78 7.10 -7.34
C LEU A 22 8.54 5.63 -7.69
N ARG A 23 8.84 5.21 -8.92
CA ARG A 23 8.72 3.80 -9.34
C ARG A 23 9.53 2.86 -8.45
N ARG A 24 10.77 3.24 -8.13
CA ARG A 24 11.64 2.44 -7.26
C ARG A 24 11.08 2.32 -5.84
N VAL A 25 10.60 3.41 -5.26
CA VAL A 25 10.04 3.39 -3.89
C VAL A 25 8.79 2.51 -3.85
N ILE A 26 7.90 2.63 -4.84
CA ILE A 26 6.72 1.78 -4.94
C ILE A 26 7.12 0.30 -5.04
N GLU A 27 8.05 -0.03 -5.93
CA GLU A 27 8.56 -1.40 -6.08
C GLU A 27 9.16 -1.94 -4.78
N ASP A 28 10.01 -1.15 -4.11
CA ASP A 28 10.62 -1.54 -2.83
C ASP A 28 9.55 -1.78 -1.75
N ILE A 29 8.48 -0.97 -1.70
CA ILE A 29 7.37 -1.18 -0.76
C ILE A 29 6.60 -2.45 -1.13
N GLU A 30 6.13 -2.58 -2.37
CA GLU A 30 5.26 -3.68 -2.81
C GLU A 30 5.95 -5.05 -2.77
N THR A 31 7.28 -5.10 -2.88
CA THR A 31 8.01 -6.38 -2.99
C THR A 31 8.86 -6.74 -1.77
N ARG A 32 9.21 -5.77 -0.92
CA ARG A 32 10.20 -5.97 0.15
C ARG A 32 9.78 -5.41 1.51
N SER A 33 8.61 -4.79 1.60
CA SER A 33 8.07 -4.23 2.84
C SER A 33 6.88 -5.05 3.35
N PRO A 34 6.67 -5.15 4.67
CA PRO A 34 5.40 -5.64 5.22
C PRO A 34 4.26 -4.62 5.11
N VAL A 35 4.50 -3.46 4.48
CA VAL A 35 3.53 -2.39 4.32
C VAL A 35 2.64 -2.68 3.12
N GLU A 36 1.34 -2.71 3.35
CA GLU A 36 0.32 -2.72 2.30
C GLU A 36 0.16 -1.34 1.70
N LEU A 37 0.28 -1.25 0.38
CA LEU A 37 0.23 0.00 -0.37
C LEU A 37 -1.01 0.06 -1.26
N ILE A 38 -1.81 1.11 -1.10
CA ILE A 38 -2.95 1.45 -1.94
C ILE A 38 -2.92 2.94 -2.29
N ALA A 39 -3.21 3.28 -3.54
CA ALA A 39 -3.27 4.67 -4.01
C ALA A 39 -4.70 5.11 -4.33
N ILE A 40 -5.05 6.35 -3.96
CA ILE A 40 -6.30 7.00 -4.33
C ILE A 40 -5.96 8.22 -5.19
N GLY A 41 -6.28 8.16 -6.48
CA GLY A 41 -6.12 9.27 -7.43
C GLY A 41 -7.39 10.11 -7.50
N ILE A 42 -7.31 11.41 -7.20
CA ILE A 42 -8.47 12.31 -7.31
C ILE A 42 -8.40 13.04 -8.66
N GLY A 43 -9.35 12.74 -9.55
CA GLY A 43 -9.41 13.33 -10.90
C GLY A 43 -8.28 12.91 -11.84
N HIS A 44 -7.45 11.93 -11.46
CA HIS A 44 -6.35 11.44 -12.28
C HIS A 44 -6.09 9.96 -12.05
N ASP A 45 -5.78 9.25 -13.14
CA ASP A 45 -5.44 7.83 -13.09
C ASP A 45 -4.01 7.62 -12.57
N VAL A 46 -3.91 6.84 -11.49
CA VAL A 46 -2.66 6.48 -10.80
C VAL A 46 -2.27 5.01 -11.01
N THR A 47 -3.08 4.20 -11.72
CA THR A 47 -2.83 2.77 -11.97
C THR A 47 -1.55 2.50 -12.77
N ARG A 48 -1.02 3.52 -13.45
CA ARG A 48 0.30 3.47 -14.13
C ARG A 48 1.49 3.27 -13.20
N TYR A 49 1.33 3.52 -11.90
CA TYR A 49 2.40 3.41 -10.90
C TYR A 49 2.10 2.40 -9.80
N TYR A 50 0.84 2.29 -9.37
CA TYR A 50 0.46 1.50 -8.20
C TYR A 50 -0.34 0.27 -8.61
N ARG A 51 -0.01 -0.90 -8.06
CA ARG A 51 -0.72 -2.14 -8.36
C ARG A 51 -2.15 -2.16 -7.82
N ARG A 52 -2.35 -1.62 -6.62
CA ARG A 52 -3.66 -1.43 -5.98
C ARG A 52 -4.00 0.05 -6.00
N ALA A 53 -4.99 0.44 -6.78
CA ALA A 53 -5.39 1.83 -6.88
C ALA A 53 -6.88 2.03 -7.14
N VAL A 54 -7.40 3.17 -6.70
CA VAL A 54 -8.75 3.66 -7.01
C VAL A 54 -8.65 5.08 -7.52
N THR A 55 -9.48 5.41 -8.50
CA THR A 55 -9.63 6.78 -8.97
C THR A 55 -11.01 7.28 -8.57
N ILE A 56 -11.07 8.41 -7.87
CA ILE A 56 -12.30 9.11 -7.52
C ILE A 56 -12.39 10.42 -8.31
N VAL A 57 -13.59 10.95 -8.46
CA VAL A 57 -13.80 12.16 -9.26
C VAL A 57 -13.40 13.41 -8.47
N ASP A 58 -13.80 13.47 -7.20
CA ASP A 58 -13.58 14.62 -6.32
C ASP A 58 -13.21 14.19 -4.88
N ALA A 59 -12.93 15.15 -4.01
CA ALA A 59 -12.43 14.89 -2.66
C ALA A 59 -13.53 14.48 -1.68
N GLU A 60 -14.79 14.79 -2.01
CA GLU A 60 -15.97 14.47 -1.23
C GLU A 60 -16.18 12.96 -1.14
N GLU A 61 -15.82 12.22 -2.19
CA GLU A 61 -15.84 10.74 -2.23
C GLU A 61 -14.75 10.07 -1.38
N LEU A 62 -13.69 10.80 -0.98
CA LEU A 62 -12.51 10.23 -0.34
C LEU A 62 -12.83 9.47 0.95
N GLY A 63 -13.72 10.02 1.79
CA GLY A 63 -14.08 9.40 3.07
C GLY A 63 -14.75 8.03 2.91
N GLY A 64 -15.63 7.91 1.90
CA GLY A 64 -16.30 6.65 1.58
C GLY A 64 -15.30 5.60 1.10
N VAL A 65 -14.49 5.96 0.11
CA VAL A 65 -13.47 5.07 -0.46
C VAL A 65 -12.43 4.64 0.57
N MET A 66 -11.98 5.55 1.44
CA MET A 66 -11.06 5.21 2.53
C MET A 66 -11.66 4.14 3.47
N THR A 67 -12.94 4.27 3.81
CA THR A 67 -13.63 3.32 4.69
C THR A 67 -13.78 1.95 4.02
N GLU A 68 -14.17 1.93 2.74
CA GLU A 68 -14.29 0.71 1.94
C GLU A 68 -12.96 -0.02 1.82
N LYS A 69 -11.87 0.69 1.49
CA LYS A 69 -10.54 0.09 1.33
C LYS A 69 -9.93 -0.40 2.63
N LEU A 70 -10.23 0.28 3.75
CA LEU A 70 -9.88 -0.24 5.06
C LEU A 70 -10.65 -1.53 5.38
N ALA A 71 -11.95 -1.61 5.05
CA ALA A 71 -12.72 -2.83 5.26
C ALA A 71 -12.17 -4.02 4.45
N GLU A 72 -11.85 -3.81 3.16
CA GLU A 72 -11.24 -4.84 2.30
C GLU A 72 -9.95 -5.43 2.90
N LEU A 73 -9.10 -4.58 3.49
CA LEU A 73 -7.84 -5.00 4.11
C LEU A 73 -8.06 -5.96 5.30
N PHE A 74 -9.13 -5.76 6.08
CA PHE A 74 -9.46 -6.63 7.21
C PHE A 74 -10.14 -7.93 6.78
N GLU A 75 -10.81 -7.97 5.63
CA GLU A 75 -11.43 -9.18 5.07
C GLU A 75 -10.40 -10.10 4.39
N GLU A 76 -9.34 -9.54 3.79
CA GLU A 76 -8.25 -10.28 3.13
C GLU A 76 -7.36 -11.07 4.10
N THR A 77 -7.56 -10.94 5.42
CA THR A 77 -6.79 -11.69 6.44
C THR A 77 -7.61 -12.85 7.01
N PRO A 78 -7.58 -14.08 6.42
CA PRO A 78 -7.76 -15.25 7.26
C PRO A 78 -6.57 -15.26 8.21
N ALA A 79 -6.86 -15.28 9.52
CA ALA A 79 -5.88 -15.32 10.59
C ALA A 79 -4.66 -16.16 10.17
N HIS A 80 -3.46 -15.56 10.22
CA HIS A 80 -2.23 -16.34 10.35
C HIS A 80 -2.31 -17.06 11.71
N GLY A 81 -3.14 -18.10 11.73
CA GLY A 81 -3.35 -18.99 12.86
C GLY A 81 -2.00 -19.63 13.12
N SER A 82 -1.42 -19.25 14.26
CA SER A 82 -0.33 -20.01 14.87
C SER A 82 -0.70 -21.50 14.77
N PRO A 83 0.15 -22.37 14.19
CA PRO A 83 -0.13 -23.79 14.21
C PRO A 83 -0.17 -24.19 15.69
N GLY A 84 -1.35 -24.60 16.13
CA GLY A 84 -1.60 -25.01 17.49
C GLY A 84 -0.53 -26.01 17.91
N ARG A 85 0.29 -25.62 18.89
CA ARG A 85 0.99 -26.60 19.72
C ARG A 85 -0.10 -27.32 20.51
N SER A 86 -0.61 -28.40 19.91
CA SER A 86 -1.44 -29.36 20.61
C SER A 86 -0.68 -29.82 21.84
N ALA A 87 -1.31 -29.61 22.99
CA ALA A 87 -0.85 -30.09 24.27
C ALA A 87 -0.74 -31.62 24.22
N SER A 88 0.49 -32.14 24.15
CA SER A 88 0.77 -33.53 24.52
C SER A 88 0.77 -33.60 26.05
N GLY A 89 -0.36 -34.02 26.62
CA GLY A 89 -0.53 -34.20 28.06
C GLY A 89 0.44 -35.21 28.67
N PRO A 90 0.61 -35.19 30.01
CA PRO A 90 1.55 -36.07 30.70
C PRO A 90 1.04 -37.51 30.69
N ARG A 91 1.84 -38.43 30.16
CA ARG A 91 1.64 -39.87 30.40
C ARG A 91 2.35 -40.27 31.68
N SER A 92 1.56 -40.51 32.72
CA SER A 92 1.95 -41.23 33.93
C SER A 92 1.72 -42.74 33.75
N ALA A 93 2.46 -43.52 34.53
CA ALA A 93 2.35 -44.95 34.86
C ALA A 93 3.08 -45.97 33.96
N ALA A 94 4.26 -46.39 34.41
CA ALA A 94 4.56 -47.76 34.89
C ALA A 94 5.92 -47.77 35.61
#